data_AF-A0A7J4FA31-F1
#
_entry.id   AF-A0A7J4FA31-F1
#
_cell.length_a   1.000
_cell.length_b   1.000
_cell.length_c   1.000
_cell.angle_alpha   90.00
_cell.angle_beta   90.00
_cell.angle_gamma   90.00
#
_symmetry.space_group_name_H-M   'P 1'
#
loop_
_entity.id
_entity.type
_entity.pdbx_description
1 polymer ?
#
loop_
_entity_poly.entity_id
_entity_poly.type
_entity_poly.pdbx_seq_one_letter_code
_entity_poly.pdbx_strand_id
1 'polypeptide(L)'
;MAPKRDKDARVLRRGEKRGRRYKVDKGGGNVARWHRRVGLAAPLQLVHKLHAAQRLLREMGKRVLIGDKAPGVAYDGQVTGCNYGSAISVAGRVEAFVVLGGGTFHALGLALATGKMTIAADPFLNDAVDVAPMRRRVLKQRWALISKAEGYDSFGVIVGLKPGQRRLKEAMGVKARLERHGKQAVLLSISDVDDEALRSFEDIDAFVNTACPRVAIDDLAGFSRPMFLPAEIDVAMGEARWDADNPLPINDHFRLILG
;
A
#
# COMPACT_ATOMS: atom_id res chain seq x y z
N MET A 1 -10.29 20.95 -41.04
CA MET A 1 -11.04 19.99 -40.19
C MET A 1 -10.69 20.29 -38.73
N ALA A 2 -11.59 20.93 -37.97
CA ALA A 2 -11.30 21.38 -36.61
C ALA A 2 -11.22 20.18 -35.63
N PRO A 3 -10.29 20.17 -34.66
CA PRO A 3 -10.17 19.09 -33.70
C PRO A 3 -11.42 19.05 -32.81
N LYS A 4 -12.03 17.86 -32.70
CA LYS A 4 -13.19 17.60 -31.84
C LYS A 4 -12.83 18.00 -30.41
N ARG A 5 -13.50 19.04 -29.90
CA ARG A 5 -13.37 19.55 -28.53
C ARG A 5 -13.59 18.42 -27.53
N ASP A 6 -12.57 18.17 -26.74
CA ASP A 6 -12.52 17.18 -25.67
C ASP A 6 -13.64 17.44 -24.65
N LYS A 7 -14.57 16.48 -24.54
CA LYS A 7 -15.75 16.58 -23.65
C LYS A 7 -15.34 16.49 -22.17
N ASP A 8 -14.16 15.95 -21.88
CA ASP A 8 -13.68 15.71 -20.51
C ASP A 8 -13.09 16.97 -19.87
N ALA A 9 -12.44 17.84 -20.66
CA ALA A 9 -12.05 19.18 -20.26
C ALA A 9 -13.27 20.05 -19.83
N ARG A 10 -14.48 19.67 -20.28
CA ARG A 10 -15.73 20.35 -19.96
C ARG A 10 -16.29 19.97 -18.59
N VAL A 11 -15.95 18.79 -18.05
CA VAL A 11 -16.43 18.32 -16.74
C VAL A 11 -15.74 19.10 -15.62
N LEU A 12 -14.43 19.30 -15.75
CA LEU A 12 -13.61 20.06 -14.79
C LEU A 12 -13.94 21.57 -14.82
N ARG A 13 -14.11 22.15 -16.02
CA ARG A 13 -14.55 23.56 -16.18
C ARG A 13 -16.01 23.82 -15.75
N ARG A 14 -16.90 22.81 -15.81
CA ARG A 14 -18.29 22.94 -15.32
C ARG A 14 -18.39 22.86 -13.78
N GLY A 15 -17.39 22.31 -13.10
CA GLY A 15 -17.26 22.39 -11.64
C GLY A 15 -17.04 23.83 -11.18
N GLU A 16 -16.23 24.57 -11.92
CA GLU A 16 -15.83 25.96 -11.64
C GLU A 16 -17.00 26.96 -11.80
N LYS A 17 -17.78 26.86 -12.90
CA LYS A 17 -18.94 27.74 -13.13
C LYS A 17 -20.15 27.51 -12.21
N ARG A 18 -20.17 26.43 -11.43
CA ARG A 18 -21.29 26.09 -10.51
C ARG A 18 -20.90 26.17 -9.03
N GLY A 19 -19.71 26.67 -8.69
CA GLY A 19 -19.27 26.75 -7.28
C GLY A 19 -19.26 25.39 -6.57
N ARG A 20 -19.09 24.28 -7.30
CA ARG A 20 -19.15 22.93 -6.70
C ARG A 20 -17.77 22.53 -6.18
N ARG A 21 -17.56 22.84 -4.89
CA ARG A 21 -16.49 22.31 -4.03
C ARG A 21 -16.43 20.78 -4.14
N TYR A 22 -15.24 20.21 -4.32
CA TYR A 22 -14.98 18.83 -3.91
C TYR A 22 -15.42 18.72 -2.44
N LYS A 23 -16.37 17.82 -2.14
CA LYS A 23 -16.77 17.56 -0.76
C LYS A 23 -15.65 16.75 -0.12
N VAL A 24 -14.63 17.42 0.38
CA VAL A 24 -13.73 16.79 1.34
C VAL A 24 -14.57 16.56 2.59
N ASP A 25 -14.66 15.30 3.02
CA ASP A 25 -15.44 14.95 4.21
C ASP A 25 -15.01 15.81 5.40
N LYS A 26 -15.97 16.15 6.27
CA LYS A 26 -15.90 17.23 7.26
C LYS A 26 -14.63 17.15 8.13
N GLY A 27 -13.57 17.83 7.71
CA GLY A 27 -12.26 17.86 8.38
C GLY A 27 -11.09 18.28 7.48
N GLY A 28 -11.18 18.10 6.17
CA GLY A 28 -10.09 18.46 5.25
C GLY A 28 -10.34 19.80 4.52
N GLY A 29 -9.56 20.82 4.87
CA GLY A 29 -9.54 22.09 4.15
C GLY A 29 -9.21 21.91 2.66
N ASN A 30 -9.76 22.82 1.85
CA ASN A 30 -9.50 23.07 0.43
C ASN A 30 -8.17 22.45 -0.08
N VAL A 31 -8.23 21.52 -1.05
CA VAL A 31 -7.06 20.91 -1.72
C VAL A 31 -6.04 21.98 -2.18
N ALA A 32 -6.50 23.21 -2.45
CA ALA A 32 -5.66 24.36 -2.78
C ALA A 32 -4.67 24.78 -1.66
N ARG A 33 -4.94 24.48 -0.37
CA ARG A 33 -4.06 24.83 0.76
C ARG A 33 -2.89 23.88 1.00
N TRP A 34 -2.84 22.73 0.33
CA TRP A 34 -1.86 21.69 0.66
C TRP A 34 -0.56 21.85 -0.12
N HIS A 35 0.55 21.50 0.53
CA HIS A 35 1.87 21.12 -0.01
C HIS A 35 2.27 21.60 -1.41
N ARG A 36 3.41 22.27 -1.53
CA ARG A 36 3.88 22.82 -2.81
C ARG A 36 4.33 21.75 -3.79
N ARG A 37 4.77 20.59 -3.30
CA ARG A 37 5.30 19.47 -4.11
C ARG A 37 4.49 18.20 -3.89
N VAL A 38 3.81 17.73 -4.93
CA VAL A 38 2.89 16.58 -4.87
C VAL A 38 3.32 15.49 -5.84
N GLY A 39 3.31 14.24 -5.38
CA GLY A 39 3.47 13.06 -6.23
C GLY A 39 2.12 12.53 -6.71
N LEU A 40 2.05 12.06 -7.95
CA LEU A 40 0.85 11.38 -8.47
C LEU A 40 1.11 9.90 -8.68
N ALA A 41 0.11 9.10 -8.36
CA ALA A 41 0.09 7.67 -8.62
C ALA A 41 -1.33 7.19 -9.00
N ALA A 42 -1.43 6.07 -9.69
CA ALA A 42 -2.71 5.47 -10.08
C ALA A 42 -2.57 3.96 -10.30
N PRO A 43 -3.65 3.17 -10.16
CA PRO A 43 -3.66 1.80 -10.62
C PRO A 43 -3.70 1.76 -12.15
N LEU A 44 -3.40 0.58 -12.72
CA LEU A 44 -3.29 0.34 -14.16
C LEU A 44 -4.45 0.96 -14.97
N GLN A 45 -5.68 0.86 -14.48
CA GLN A 45 -6.88 1.34 -15.17
C GLN A 45 -6.91 2.87 -15.33
N LEU A 46 -6.17 3.62 -14.51
CA LEU A 46 -6.21 5.08 -14.44
C LEU A 46 -4.87 5.76 -14.70
N VAL A 47 -3.78 5.02 -14.95
CA VAL A 47 -2.45 5.60 -15.25
C VAL A 47 -2.48 6.60 -16.41
N HIS A 48 -3.29 6.33 -17.44
CA HIS A 48 -3.45 7.23 -18.60
C HIS A 48 -4.05 8.60 -18.23
N LYS A 49 -4.69 8.74 -17.06
CA LYS A 49 -5.26 10.00 -16.57
C LYS A 49 -4.27 10.82 -15.74
N LEU A 50 -3.09 10.28 -15.39
CA LEU A 50 -2.10 10.96 -14.56
C LEU A 50 -1.63 12.29 -15.17
N HIS A 51 -1.38 12.34 -16.48
CA HIS A 51 -0.97 13.59 -17.13
C HIS A 51 -2.07 14.65 -17.15
N ALA A 52 -3.34 14.25 -17.23
CA ALA A 52 -4.45 15.19 -17.13
C ALA A 52 -4.54 15.78 -15.72
N ALA A 53 -4.46 14.93 -14.68
CA ALA A 53 -4.41 15.39 -13.29
C ALA A 53 -3.18 16.26 -13.00
N GLN A 54 -2.03 15.92 -13.58
CA GLN A 54 -0.80 16.70 -13.46
C GLN A 54 -0.96 18.13 -13.99
N ARG A 55 -1.61 18.31 -15.15
CA ARG A 55 -1.88 19.64 -15.72
C ARG A 55 -2.78 20.46 -14.79
N LEU A 56 -3.86 19.90 -14.30
CA LEU A 56 -4.82 20.59 -13.42
C LEU A 56 -4.16 21.05 -12.13
N LEU A 57 -3.39 20.18 -11.48
CA LEU A 57 -2.69 20.54 -10.25
C LEU A 57 -1.59 21.59 -10.48
N ARG A 58 -0.94 21.58 -11.65
CA ARG A 58 0.00 22.63 -12.05
C ARG A 58 -0.68 23.98 -12.27
N GLU A 59 -1.85 24.00 -12.90
CA GLU A 59 -2.69 25.21 -13.04
C GLU A 59 -3.09 25.78 -11.67
N MET A 60 -3.25 24.92 -10.66
CA MET A 60 -3.46 25.30 -9.25
C MET A 60 -2.17 25.71 -8.51
N GLY A 61 -1.05 25.91 -9.21
CA GLY A 61 0.22 26.36 -8.65
C GLY A 61 1.05 25.30 -7.93
N LYS A 62 0.79 24.00 -8.16
CA LYS A 62 1.54 22.90 -7.54
C LYS A 62 2.71 22.45 -8.43
N ARG A 63 3.82 22.04 -7.82
CA ARG A 63 4.87 21.26 -8.49
C ARG A 63 4.52 19.78 -8.41
N VAL A 64 4.23 19.17 -9.56
CA VAL A 64 3.69 17.81 -9.61
C VAL A 64 4.67 16.85 -10.27
N LEU A 65 5.02 15.78 -9.56
CA LEU A 65 5.92 14.73 -10.00
C LEU A 65 5.13 13.42 -10.24
N ILE A 66 5.48 12.72 -11.31
CA ILE A 66 5.08 11.33 -11.56
C ILE A 66 6.39 10.56 -11.54
N GLY A 67 6.45 9.47 -10.78
CA GLY A 67 7.66 8.67 -10.69
C GLY A 67 7.83 7.74 -11.89
N ASP A 68 9.07 7.34 -12.15
CA ASP A 68 9.39 6.48 -13.28
C ASP A 68 8.82 5.07 -13.06
N LYS A 69 8.58 4.34 -14.15
CA LYS A 69 8.16 2.93 -14.12
C LYS A 69 9.13 2.09 -13.28
N ALA A 70 8.59 1.37 -12.31
CA ALA A 70 9.34 0.41 -11.50
C ALA A 70 9.27 -1.02 -12.08
N PRO A 71 10.20 -1.93 -11.72
CA PRO A 71 10.07 -3.35 -12.02
C PRO A 71 8.71 -3.91 -11.58
N GLY A 72 8.08 -4.74 -12.43
CA GLY A 72 6.76 -5.33 -12.14
C GLY A 72 5.54 -4.44 -12.45
N VAL A 73 5.75 -3.22 -12.93
CA VAL A 73 4.68 -2.36 -13.50
C VAL A 73 5.05 -1.88 -14.90
N ALA A 74 4.05 -1.46 -15.68
CA ALA A 74 4.19 -1.14 -17.09
C ALA A 74 4.32 0.37 -17.37
N TYR A 75 3.83 1.24 -16.46
CA TYR A 75 3.71 2.67 -16.69
C TYR A 75 4.30 3.51 -15.55
N ASP A 76 4.68 4.74 -15.88
CA ASP A 76 5.07 5.76 -14.90
C ASP A 76 3.90 6.11 -13.99
N GLY A 77 4.18 6.32 -12.70
CA GLY A 77 3.19 6.53 -11.65
C GLY A 77 2.29 5.34 -11.36
N GLN A 78 2.49 4.18 -12.01
CA GLN A 78 1.68 3.00 -11.75
C GLN A 78 1.98 2.43 -10.36
N VAL A 79 0.91 2.15 -9.61
CA VAL A 79 0.97 1.40 -8.35
C VAL A 79 0.02 0.21 -8.37
N THR A 80 0.33 -0.81 -7.58
CA THR A 80 -0.53 -1.96 -7.31
C THR A 80 -0.67 -2.15 -5.80
N GLY A 81 -1.45 -3.13 -5.35
CA GLY A 81 -1.55 -3.45 -3.91
C GLY A 81 -0.21 -3.81 -3.26
N CYS A 82 0.75 -4.32 -4.03
CA CYS A 82 2.05 -4.82 -3.55
C CYS A 82 3.27 -4.13 -4.20
N ASN A 83 3.06 -3.10 -5.02
CA ASN A 83 4.14 -2.38 -5.69
C ASN A 83 3.85 -0.87 -5.75
N TYR A 84 4.64 -0.11 -5.00
CA TYR A 84 4.64 1.35 -4.97
C TYR A 84 5.96 1.94 -5.45
N GLY A 85 6.82 1.14 -6.10
CA GLY A 85 8.19 1.53 -6.48
C GLY A 85 8.21 2.79 -7.34
N SER A 86 7.24 2.95 -8.24
CA SER A 86 7.12 4.15 -9.06
C SER A 86 6.92 5.40 -8.20
N ALA A 87 5.96 5.39 -7.28
CA ALA A 87 5.74 6.51 -6.37
C ALA A 87 6.94 6.75 -5.43
N ILE A 88 7.60 5.69 -4.96
CA ILE A 88 8.79 5.80 -4.09
C ILE A 88 9.94 6.53 -4.78
N SER A 89 10.15 6.34 -6.09
CA SER A 89 11.21 7.02 -6.86
C SER A 89 11.16 8.56 -6.78
N VAL A 90 10.00 9.13 -6.42
CA VAL A 90 9.81 10.57 -6.24
C VAL A 90 9.54 10.98 -4.79
N ALA A 91 9.45 10.03 -3.84
CA ALA A 91 9.07 10.29 -2.45
C ALA A 91 9.96 11.36 -1.78
N GLY A 92 11.29 11.30 -1.97
CA GLY A 92 12.22 12.29 -1.43
C GLY A 92 12.05 13.72 -2.00
N ARG A 93 11.32 13.88 -3.10
CA ARG A 93 11.11 15.15 -3.80
C ARG A 93 9.69 15.72 -3.62
N VAL A 94 8.80 14.97 -2.98
CA VAL A 94 7.40 15.36 -2.75
C VAL A 94 7.09 15.42 -1.25
N GLU A 95 6.12 16.24 -0.90
CA GLU A 95 5.65 16.41 0.48
C GLU A 95 4.42 15.53 0.75
N ALA A 96 3.60 15.29 -0.28
CA ALA A 96 2.40 14.46 -0.21
C ALA A 96 2.15 13.73 -1.55
N PHE A 97 1.29 12.73 -1.52
CA PHE A 97 0.82 11.99 -2.69
C PHE A 97 -0.69 12.19 -2.93
N VAL A 98 -1.09 12.16 -4.20
CA VAL A 98 -2.48 11.96 -4.61
C VAL A 98 -2.54 10.71 -5.46
N VAL A 99 -3.39 9.76 -5.05
CA VAL A 99 -3.65 8.53 -5.79
C VAL A 99 -4.99 8.65 -6.49
N LEU A 100 -4.99 8.61 -7.82
CA LEU A 100 -6.22 8.55 -8.61
C LEU A 100 -6.72 7.11 -8.57
N GLY A 101 -7.92 6.85 -8.04
CA GLY A 101 -8.39 5.48 -7.82
C GLY A 101 -9.84 5.41 -7.38
N GLY A 102 -10.52 4.31 -7.73
CA GLY A 102 -11.80 3.95 -7.10
C GLY A 102 -11.53 3.39 -5.70
N GLY A 103 -11.77 4.19 -4.67
CA GLY A 103 -11.53 3.82 -3.27
C GLY A 103 -10.12 4.07 -2.71
N THR A 104 -9.92 3.68 -1.44
CA THR A 104 -8.75 4.06 -0.63
C THR A 104 -7.62 3.03 -0.62
N PHE A 105 -7.82 1.84 -1.21
CA PHE A 105 -6.91 0.69 -1.14
C PHE A 105 -5.45 1.02 -1.50
N HIS A 106 -5.22 1.58 -2.68
CA HIS A 106 -3.88 1.93 -3.16
C HIS A 106 -3.29 3.13 -2.42
N ALA A 107 -4.14 4.09 -2.03
CA ALA A 107 -3.71 5.28 -1.30
C ALA A 107 -3.25 4.92 0.11
N LEU A 108 -3.97 4.03 0.81
CA LEU A 108 -3.59 3.50 2.11
C LEU A 108 -2.26 2.75 2.04
N GLY A 109 -2.09 1.88 1.06
CA GLY A 109 -0.84 1.15 0.89
C GLY A 109 0.34 2.07 0.58
N LEU A 110 0.15 3.10 -0.25
CA LEU A 110 1.19 4.11 -0.50
C LEU A 110 1.53 4.91 0.75
N ALA A 111 0.54 5.28 1.57
CA ALA A 111 0.75 5.97 2.83
C ALA A 111 1.52 5.11 3.84
N LEU A 112 1.23 3.81 3.91
CA LEU A 112 1.97 2.84 4.73
C LEU A 112 3.41 2.66 4.25
N ALA A 113 3.62 2.64 2.93
CA ALA A 113 4.92 2.42 2.31
C ALA A 113 5.85 3.64 2.30
N THR A 114 5.33 4.85 2.51
CA THR A 114 6.12 6.09 2.37
C THR A 114 6.08 6.99 3.60
N GLY A 115 5.17 6.73 4.54
CA GLY A 115 4.92 7.62 5.68
C GLY A 115 4.26 8.94 5.34
N LYS A 116 4.14 9.28 4.05
CA LYS A 116 3.71 10.60 3.59
C LYS A 116 2.20 10.71 3.58
N MET A 117 1.75 11.95 3.79
CA MET A 117 0.35 12.30 3.59
C MET A 117 -0.08 11.86 2.20
N THR A 118 -1.19 11.13 2.11
CA THR A 118 -1.70 10.59 0.86
C THR A 118 -3.20 10.82 0.78
N ILE A 119 -3.65 11.36 -0.35
CA ILE A 119 -5.07 11.55 -0.65
C ILE A 119 -5.50 10.52 -1.69
N ALA A 120 -6.58 9.78 -1.41
CA ALA A 120 -7.30 9.02 -2.42
C ALA A 120 -8.25 9.97 -3.15
N ALA A 121 -8.09 10.14 -4.46
CA ALA A 121 -8.96 10.96 -5.28
C ALA A 121 -9.76 10.05 -6.25
N ASP A 122 -11.07 10.00 -6.05
CA ASP A 122 -11.98 9.18 -6.84
C ASP A 122 -12.56 10.00 -8.01
N PRO A 123 -12.14 9.74 -9.26
CA PRO A 123 -12.62 10.49 -10.41
C PRO A 123 -14.06 10.12 -10.81
N PHE A 124 -14.62 9.04 -10.27
CA PHE A 124 -15.98 8.58 -10.57
C PHE A 124 -16.99 9.16 -9.58
N LEU A 125 -16.62 9.18 -8.30
CA LEU A 125 -17.45 9.76 -7.23
C LEU A 125 -17.23 11.27 -7.06
N ASN A 126 -16.18 11.82 -7.69
CA ASN A 126 -15.75 13.20 -7.52
C ASN A 126 -15.50 13.55 -6.04
N ASP A 127 -14.83 12.62 -5.36
CA ASP A 127 -14.55 12.66 -3.93
C ASP A 127 -13.04 12.56 -3.67
N ALA A 128 -12.60 13.07 -2.54
CA ALA A 128 -11.21 13.00 -2.11
C ALA A 128 -11.11 12.76 -0.60
N VAL A 129 -10.40 11.69 -0.23
CA VAL A 129 -10.29 11.21 1.16
C VAL A 129 -8.83 11.20 1.60
N ASP A 130 -8.56 11.80 2.75
CA ASP A 130 -7.28 11.62 3.45
C ASP A 130 -7.26 10.25 4.15
N VAL A 131 -6.31 9.39 3.78
CA VAL A 131 -6.18 8.05 4.37
C VAL A 131 -5.40 8.03 5.69
N ALA A 132 -4.95 9.17 6.22
CA ALA A 132 -4.22 9.24 7.48
C ALA A 132 -4.94 8.57 8.68
N PRO A 133 -6.28 8.72 8.87
CA PRO A 133 -6.99 7.98 9.92
C PRO A 133 -6.91 6.46 9.74
N MET A 134 -7.05 5.97 8.50
CA MET A 134 -6.96 4.55 8.18
C MET A 134 -5.53 4.03 8.43
N ARG A 135 -4.51 4.78 8.00
CA ARG A 135 -3.10 4.46 8.26
C ARG A 135 -2.86 4.31 9.76
N ARG A 136 -3.26 5.28 10.58
CA ARG A 136 -3.09 5.22 12.05
C ARG A 136 -3.74 3.98 12.65
N ARG A 137 -4.96 3.63 12.20
CA ARG A 137 -5.66 2.43 12.65
C ARG A 137 -4.86 1.16 12.32
N VAL A 138 -4.43 1.02 11.06
CA VAL A 138 -3.63 -0.14 10.62
C VAL A 138 -2.34 -0.24 11.44
N LEU A 139 -1.57 0.84 11.58
CA LEU A 139 -0.32 0.82 12.34
C LEU A 139 -0.51 0.43 13.80
N LYS A 140 -1.57 0.92 14.45
CA LYS A 140 -1.91 0.53 15.82
C LYS A 140 -2.23 -0.97 15.91
N GLN A 141 -2.98 -1.51 14.94
CA GLN A 141 -3.30 -2.94 14.90
C GLN A 141 -2.05 -3.80 14.66
N ARG A 142 -1.18 -3.41 13.72
CA ARG A 142 0.09 -4.11 13.46
C ARG A 142 1.03 -4.06 14.66
N TRP A 143 1.14 -2.91 15.33
CA TRP A 143 1.96 -2.81 16.54
C TRP A 143 1.45 -3.69 17.68
N ALA A 144 0.13 -3.73 17.90
CA ALA A 144 -0.47 -4.61 18.90
C ALA A 144 -0.24 -6.10 18.58
N LEU A 145 -0.18 -6.47 17.30
CA LEU A 145 0.14 -7.80 16.83
C LEU A 145 1.62 -8.14 17.09
N ILE A 146 2.54 -7.26 16.69
CA ILE A 146 3.99 -7.39 16.91
C ILE A 146 4.32 -7.54 18.38
N SER A 147 3.71 -6.73 19.24
CA SER A 147 3.97 -6.74 20.68
C SER A 147 3.57 -8.04 21.38
N LYS A 148 2.77 -8.89 20.73
CA LYS A 148 2.36 -10.21 21.24
C LYS A 148 3.16 -11.37 20.65
N ALA A 149 4.00 -11.09 19.65
CA ALA A 149 4.66 -12.12 18.84
C ALA A 149 5.62 -13.01 19.65
N GLU A 150 6.25 -12.46 20.69
CA GLU A 150 7.15 -13.21 21.58
C GLU A 150 6.45 -14.35 22.31
N GLY A 151 5.14 -14.22 22.58
CA GLY A 151 4.34 -15.22 23.28
C GLY A 151 3.84 -16.37 22.41
N TYR A 152 4.17 -16.41 21.12
CA TYR A 152 3.84 -17.52 20.21
C TYR A 152 5.05 -18.42 20.05
N ASP A 153 4.87 -19.74 20.11
CA ASP A 153 5.98 -20.70 20.07
C ASP A 153 6.09 -21.41 18.71
N SER A 154 4.97 -21.57 18.00
CA SER A 154 4.93 -22.20 16.68
C SER A 154 4.40 -21.26 15.57
N PHE A 155 5.10 -21.27 14.43
CA PHE A 155 4.81 -20.41 13.28
C PHE A 155 4.63 -21.20 11.97
N GLY A 156 3.57 -20.88 11.25
CA GLY A 156 3.37 -21.30 9.86
C GLY A 156 3.83 -20.22 8.89
N VAL A 157 4.91 -20.46 8.15
CA VAL A 157 5.42 -19.51 7.15
C VAL A 157 4.84 -19.86 5.78
N ILE A 158 3.94 -19.02 5.29
CA ILE A 158 3.15 -19.26 4.08
C ILE A 158 3.96 -18.92 2.84
N VAL A 159 4.02 -19.85 1.88
CA VAL A 159 4.51 -19.69 0.51
C VAL A 159 3.31 -19.72 -0.44
N GLY A 160 3.05 -18.61 -1.13
CA GLY A 160 1.96 -18.54 -2.11
C GLY A 160 2.25 -19.39 -3.36
N LEU A 161 1.25 -20.11 -3.86
CA LEU A 161 1.37 -20.89 -5.10
C LEU A 161 0.94 -20.11 -6.36
N LYS A 162 0.22 -18.99 -6.20
CA LYS A 162 -0.21 -18.15 -7.31
C LYS A 162 0.97 -17.47 -8.01
N PRO A 163 0.91 -17.29 -9.36
CA PRO A 163 1.92 -16.55 -10.10
C PRO A 163 2.17 -15.16 -9.49
N GLY A 164 3.44 -14.80 -9.30
CA GLY A 164 3.85 -13.54 -8.65
C GLY A 164 3.78 -13.54 -7.11
N GLN A 165 3.31 -14.61 -6.46
CA GLN A 165 3.24 -14.74 -5.00
C GLN A 165 4.16 -15.83 -4.42
N ARG A 166 4.86 -16.59 -5.28
CA ARG A 166 5.79 -17.64 -4.86
C ARG A 166 7.13 -17.07 -4.41
N ARG A 167 7.32 -16.92 -3.10
CA ARG A 167 8.51 -16.30 -2.49
C ARG A 167 9.26 -17.25 -1.56
N LEU A 168 9.67 -18.40 -2.10
CA LEU A 168 10.33 -19.45 -1.31
C LEU A 168 11.59 -18.96 -0.58
N LYS A 169 12.43 -18.15 -1.24
CA LYS A 169 13.65 -17.60 -0.62
C LYS A 169 13.34 -16.72 0.61
N GLU A 170 12.33 -15.85 0.50
CA GLU A 170 11.88 -15.00 1.61
C GLU A 170 11.32 -15.85 2.76
N ALA A 171 10.47 -16.83 2.45
CA ALA A 171 9.88 -17.75 3.43
C ALA A 171 10.94 -18.60 4.16
N MET A 172 11.92 -19.15 3.44
CA MET A 172 13.05 -19.86 4.05
C MET A 172 13.86 -18.94 4.96
N GLY A 173 14.07 -17.69 4.55
CA GLY A 173 14.72 -16.68 5.37
C GLY A 173 13.96 -16.43 6.67
N VAL A 174 12.64 -16.19 6.60
CA VAL A 174 11.78 -16.00 7.78
C VAL A 174 11.83 -17.21 8.71
N LYS A 175 11.67 -18.43 8.17
CA LYS A 175 11.78 -19.67 8.94
C LYS A 175 13.10 -19.74 9.70
N ALA A 176 14.21 -19.52 9.01
CA ALA A 176 15.54 -19.56 9.64
C ALA A 176 15.70 -18.51 10.74
N ARG A 177 15.07 -17.33 10.61
CA ARG A 177 15.10 -16.32 11.69
C ARG A 177 14.32 -16.79 12.91
N LEU A 178 13.08 -17.25 12.72
CA LEU A 178 12.25 -17.78 13.80
C LEU A 178 12.98 -18.89 14.58
N GLU A 179 13.60 -19.83 13.88
CA GLU A 179 14.34 -20.95 14.50
C GLU A 179 15.57 -20.48 15.30
N ARG A 180 16.29 -19.45 14.84
CA ARG A 180 17.41 -18.87 15.62
C ARG A 180 16.95 -18.24 16.94
N HIS A 181 15.70 -17.79 17.01
CA HIS A 181 15.08 -17.24 18.22
C HIS A 181 14.31 -18.31 19.02
N GLY A 182 14.59 -19.60 18.77
CA GLY A 182 14.01 -20.71 19.53
C GLY A 182 12.55 -21.02 19.21
N LYS A 183 11.99 -20.44 18.14
CA LYS A 183 10.62 -20.70 17.71
C LYS A 183 10.55 -21.90 16.77
N GLN A 184 9.47 -22.69 16.87
CA GLN A 184 9.17 -23.73 15.89
C GLN A 184 8.60 -23.07 14.64
N ALA A 185 9.10 -23.44 13.46
CA ALA A 185 8.62 -22.86 12.21
C ALA A 185 8.51 -23.91 11.09
N VAL A 186 7.37 -23.93 10.40
CA VAL A 186 7.12 -24.82 9.25
C VAL A 186 6.77 -24.02 8.02
N LEU A 187 7.15 -24.52 6.82
CA LEU A 187 6.75 -23.90 5.56
C LEU A 187 5.40 -24.48 5.11
N LEU A 188 4.46 -23.62 4.73
CA LEU A 188 3.13 -24.00 4.24
C LEU A 188 2.95 -23.51 2.81
N SER A 189 2.75 -24.42 1.85
CA SER A 189 2.46 -24.06 0.46
C SER A 189 0.96 -23.91 0.25
N ILE A 190 0.47 -22.71 -0.02
CA ILE A 190 -0.96 -22.40 -0.06
C ILE A 190 -1.30 -21.64 -1.34
N SER A 191 -2.37 -22.05 -2.03
CA SER A 191 -2.89 -21.33 -3.21
C SER A 191 -3.69 -20.10 -2.80
N ASP A 192 -4.71 -20.32 -1.99
CA ASP A 192 -5.65 -19.32 -1.52
C ASP A 192 -5.45 -19.15 -0.02
N VAL A 193 -4.89 -18.00 0.36
CA VAL A 193 -4.59 -17.70 1.76
C VAL A 193 -5.82 -17.06 2.38
N ASP A 194 -6.60 -17.89 3.05
CA ASP A 194 -7.76 -17.50 3.84
C ASP A 194 -7.76 -18.29 5.16
N ASP A 195 -8.69 -17.95 6.03
CA ASP A 195 -8.74 -18.54 7.36
C ASP A 195 -9.22 -20.00 7.34
N GLU A 196 -10.03 -20.40 6.35
CA GLU A 196 -10.47 -21.80 6.18
C GLU A 196 -9.27 -22.71 5.88
N ALA A 197 -8.41 -22.30 4.96
CA ALA A 197 -7.18 -23.03 4.62
C ALA A 197 -6.19 -23.12 5.80
N LEU A 198 -6.23 -22.16 6.74
CA LEU A 198 -5.28 -22.07 7.85
C LEU A 198 -5.76 -22.72 9.15
N ARG A 199 -7.08 -22.82 9.36
CA ARG A 199 -7.67 -23.37 10.60
C ARG A 199 -7.24 -24.81 10.86
N SER A 200 -7.07 -25.62 9.83
CA SER A 200 -6.69 -27.04 9.93
C SER A 200 -5.30 -27.27 10.53
N PHE A 201 -4.45 -26.25 10.63
CA PHE A 201 -3.14 -26.36 11.28
C PHE A 201 -3.26 -26.05 12.78
N GLU A 202 -3.76 -27.02 13.56
CA GLU A 202 -4.09 -26.82 14.98
C GLU A 202 -2.88 -26.47 15.85
N ASP A 203 -1.72 -27.04 15.55
CA ASP A 203 -0.46 -26.87 16.31
C ASP A 203 0.32 -25.59 15.97
N ILE A 204 -0.26 -24.68 15.18
CA ILE A 204 0.36 -23.41 14.78
C ILE A 204 -0.28 -22.25 15.53
N ASP A 205 0.51 -21.49 16.29
CA ASP A 205 0.04 -20.33 17.05
C ASP A 205 -0.18 -19.10 16.17
N ALA A 206 0.72 -18.90 15.20
CA ALA A 206 0.74 -17.71 14.35
C ALA A 206 1.21 -18.00 12.92
N PHE A 207 0.81 -17.15 11.98
CA PHE A 207 1.21 -17.27 10.58
C PHE A 207 2.07 -16.10 10.12
N VAL A 208 3.00 -16.36 9.20
CA VAL A 208 3.76 -15.32 8.50
C VAL A 208 3.46 -15.40 7.01
N ASN A 209 2.91 -14.34 6.45
CA ASN A 209 2.45 -14.29 5.07
C ASN A 209 3.53 -13.72 4.14
N THR A 210 4.16 -14.58 3.33
CA THR A 210 5.09 -14.16 2.26
C THR A 210 4.42 -14.05 0.88
N ALA A 211 3.11 -14.29 0.79
CA ALA A 211 2.35 -14.28 -0.46
C ALA A 211 1.87 -12.84 -0.81
N CYS A 212 0.56 -12.62 -0.91
CA CYS A 212 0.01 -11.28 -1.12
C CYS A 212 0.00 -10.50 0.21
N PRO A 213 0.74 -9.37 0.33
CA PRO A 213 0.82 -8.62 1.59
C PRO A 213 -0.53 -8.03 2.03
N ARG A 214 -1.44 -7.82 1.08
CA ARG A 214 -2.77 -7.25 1.34
C ARG A 214 -3.64 -8.17 2.18
N VAL A 215 -3.43 -9.49 2.12
CA VAL A 215 -4.16 -10.45 2.96
C VAL A 215 -3.89 -10.18 4.45
N ALA A 216 -2.62 -9.97 4.81
CA ALA A 216 -2.27 -9.69 6.22
C ALA A 216 -2.70 -8.29 6.68
N ILE A 217 -2.76 -7.31 5.78
CA ILE A 217 -3.06 -5.92 6.11
C ILE A 217 -4.56 -5.66 6.16
N ASP A 218 -5.30 -6.09 5.14
CA ASP A 218 -6.70 -5.71 4.94
C ASP A 218 -7.67 -6.64 5.68
N ASP A 219 -7.32 -7.92 5.82
CA ASP A 219 -8.21 -8.95 6.35
C ASP A 219 -7.78 -9.47 7.73
N LEU A 220 -7.08 -8.63 8.50
CA LEU A 220 -6.56 -9.04 9.81
C LEU A 220 -7.66 -9.53 10.78
N ALA A 221 -8.89 -9.05 10.63
CA ALA A 221 -10.03 -9.48 11.46
C ALA A 221 -10.69 -10.77 10.98
N GLY A 222 -10.42 -11.21 9.75
CA GLY A 222 -10.96 -12.45 9.17
C GLY A 222 -10.23 -13.70 9.64
N PHE A 223 -9.02 -13.57 10.18
CA PHE A 223 -8.22 -14.70 10.65
C PHE A 223 -8.45 -15.03 12.13
N SER A 224 -8.63 -16.31 12.40
CA SER A 224 -8.73 -16.88 13.75
C SER A 224 -7.41 -16.83 14.53
N ARG A 225 -6.29 -16.80 13.81
CA ARG A 225 -4.93 -16.73 14.35
C ARG A 225 -4.17 -15.52 13.78
N PRO A 226 -3.23 -14.96 14.54
CA PRO A 226 -2.47 -13.79 14.13
C PRO A 226 -1.66 -14.00 12.83
N MET A 227 -1.69 -13.01 11.93
CA MET A 227 -0.99 -13.03 10.65
C MET A 227 0.01 -11.87 10.49
N PHE A 228 1.29 -12.22 10.51
CA PHE A 228 2.43 -11.33 10.40
C PHE A 228 2.88 -11.12 8.95
N LEU A 229 3.47 -9.96 8.68
CA LEU A 229 4.30 -9.72 7.50
C LEU A 229 5.76 -10.08 7.81
N PRO A 230 6.59 -10.40 6.80
CA PRO A 230 7.97 -10.83 7.03
C PRO A 230 8.80 -9.83 7.85
N ALA A 231 8.71 -8.54 7.52
CA ALA A 231 9.45 -7.49 8.20
C ALA A 231 9.03 -7.29 9.67
N GLU A 232 7.82 -7.70 10.02
CA GLU A 232 7.32 -7.58 11.39
C GLU A 232 7.89 -8.66 12.31
N ILE A 233 8.30 -9.80 11.74
CA ILE A 233 9.06 -10.81 12.47
C ILE A 233 10.42 -10.25 12.87
N ASP A 234 11.06 -9.47 12.00
CA ASP A 234 12.35 -8.85 12.30
C ASP A 234 12.23 -7.88 13.48
N VAL A 235 11.13 -7.11 13.55
CA VAL A 235 10.82 -6.25 14.69
C VAL A 235 10.48 -7.05 15.94
N ALA A 236 9.63 -8.07 15.81
CA ALA A 236 9.20 -8.93 16.91
C ALA A 236 10.37 -9.67 17.57
N MET A 237 11.35 -10.09 16.78
CA MET A 237 12.53 -10.83 17.24
C MET A 237 13.70 -9.89 17.62
N GLY A 238 13.47 -8.57 17.66
CA GLY A 238 14.49 -7.57 18.03
C GLY A 238 15.62 -7.38 17.02
N GLU A 239 15.49 -7.92 15.79
CA GLU A 239 16.46 -7.74 14.70
C GLU A 239 16.29 -6.38 13.98
N ALA A 240 15.14 -5.73 14.13
CA ALA A 240 14.83 -4.41 13.58
C ALA A 240 14.09 -3.51 14.58
N ARG A 241 14.20 -2.19 14.41
CA ARG A 241 13.40 -1.22 15.17
C ARG A 241 12.09 -0.93 14.44
N TRP A 242 11.01 -0.78 15.19
CA TRP A 242 9.76 -0.28 14.66
C TRP A 242 9.88 1.20 14.30
N ASP A 243 9.67 1.54 13.03
CA ASP A 243 9.61 2.90 12.55
C ASP A 243 8.17 3.23 12.13
N ALA A 244 7.40 3.89 12.98
CA ALA A 244 6.01 4.23 12.66
C ALA A 244 5.86 5.16 11.43
N ASP A 245 6.92 5.87 11.04
CA ASP A 245 6.97 6.72 9.86
C ASP A 245 7.31 5.96 8.59
N ASN A 246 8.03 4.84 8.69
CA ASN A 246 8.23 3.91 7.57
C ASN A 246 8.09 2.42 8.00
N PRO A 247 6.91 2.00 8.48
CA PRO A 247 6.78 0.79 9.31
C PRO A 247 6.72 -0.50 8.52
N LEU A 248 6.28 -0.43 7.26
CA LEU A 248 6.00 -1.61 6.47
C LEU A 248 6.69 -1.47 5.13
N PRO A 249 7.71 -2.29 4.85
CA PRO A 249 8.23 -2.38 3.51
C PRO A 249 7.29 -3.25 2.68
N ILE A 250 6.11 -2.70 2.35
CA ILE A 250 5.23 -3.25 1.31
C ILE A 250 5.96 -3.32 -0.05
N ASN A 251 7.16 -2.73 -0.16
CA ASN A 251 8.02 -2.77 -1.34
C ASN A 251 9.28 -3.61 -1.20
N ASP A 252 9.61 -4.18 -0.03
CA ASP A 252 10.75 -5.12 0.04
C ASP A 252 10.50 -6.39 -0.79
N HIS A 253 9.25 -6.58 -1.23
CA HIS A 253 8.79 -7.59 -2.18
C HIS A 253 9.53 -7.59 -3.53
N PHE A 254 10.15 -6.47 -3.95
CA PHE A 254 10.93 -6.40 -5.20
C PHE A 254 12.43 -6.23 -5.00
N ARG A 255 12.91 -5.93 -3.78
CA ARG A 255 14.35 -5.93 -3.48
C ARG A 255 14.94 -7.35 -3.59
N LEU A 256 14.16 -8.38 -3.27
CA LEU A 256 14.60 -9.78 -3.29
C LEU A 256 14.53 -10.46 -4.67
N ILE A 257 13.86 -9.84 -5.66
CA ILE A 257 13.72 -10.41 -7.03
C ILE A 257 14.90 -10.00 -7.93
N LEU A 258 15.59 -8.90 -7.62
CA LEU A 258 16.65 -8.36 -8.48
C LEU A 258 18.09 -8.67 -8.03
N GLY A 259 18.26 -9.46 -6.96
CA GLY A 259 19.58 -9.81 -6.44
C GLY A 259 20.10 -8.78 -5.45
#